data_AF-A0A1R0XED2-F1
#
_entry.id   AF-A0A1R0XED2-F1
#
_cell.length_a   1.000
_cell.length_b   1.000
_cell.length_c   1.000
_cell.angle_alpha   90.00
_cell.angle_beta   90.00
_cell.angle_gamma   90.00
#
_symmetry.space_group_name_H-M   'P 1'
#
loop_
_entity.id
_entity.type
_entity.pdbx_description
1 polymer ?
#
loop_
_entity_poly.entity_id
_entity_poly.type
_entity_poly.pdbx_seq_one_letter_code
_entity_poly.pdbx_strand_id
1 'polypeptide(L)'
;MYDKALYVNIRDICDRLIIKDQEIKVEVVAKLVGYSATTIRNKGCTSIINTYRQQQQLKYGQNLITRLQESANNYFTRHEGEIIQSKDLFDQFEVCRNTIRRVDPDFCKEVDQKRVNWNKQARLHM
;
A
#
# COMPACT_ATOMS: atom_id res chain seq x y z
N MET A 1 -29.43 -12.32 12.47
CA MET A 1 -30.21 -12.46 11.21
C MET A 1 -29.39 -11.88 10.07
N TYR A 2 -28.86 -12.74 9.20
CA TYR A 2 -28.05 -12.36 8.03
C TYR A 2 -28.94 -11.78 6.95
N ASP A 3 -28.65 -10.56 6.50
CA ASP A 3 -29.42 -9.88 5.47
C ASP A 3 -28.69 -10.01 4.11
N LYS A 4 -29.14 -10.98 3.32
CA LYS A 4 -28.52 -11.31 2.03
C LYS A 4 -28.63 -10.16 1.03
N ALA A 5 -29.71 -9.38 1.05
CA ALA A 5 -29.91 -8.25 0.15
C ALA A 5 -28.95 -7.11 0.49
N LEU A 6 -28.83 -6.80 1.79
CA LEU A 6 -27.86 -5.82 2.29
C LEU A 6 -26.42 -6.22 1.93
N TYR A 7 -26.08 -7.50 2.07
CA TYR A 7 -24.75 -8.02 1.75
C TYR A 7 -24.38 -7.79 0.27
N VAL A 8 -25.29 -8.11 -0.66
CA VAL A 8 -25.07 -7.88 -2.10
C VAL A 8 -24.91 -6.39 -2.41
N ASN A 9 -25.75 -5.53 -1.82
CA ASN A 9 -25.65 -4.09 -2.04
C ASN A 9 -24.31 -3.51 -1.52
N ILE A 10 -23.87 -3.95 -0.34
CA ILE A 10 -22.55 -3.57 0.21
C ILE A 10 -21.42 -4.00 -0.72
N ARG A 11 -21.50 -5.22 -1.26
CA ARG A 11 -20.52 -5.73 -2.24
C ARG A 11 -20.43 -4.81 -3.45
N ASP A 12 -21.56 -4.50 -4.07
CA ASP A 12 -21.62 -3.65 -5.28
C ASP A 12 -21.11 -2.23 -5.02
N ILE A 13 -21.32 -1.71 -3.80
CA ILE A 13 -20.78 -0.42 -3.38
C ILE A 13 -19.27 -0.49 -3.19
N CYS A 14 -18.76 -1.52 -2.52
CA CYS A 14 -17.32 -1.72 -2.35
C CYS A 14 -16.61 -1.88 -3.70
N ASP A 15 -17.17 -2.64 -4.64
CA ASP A 15 -16.63 -2.78 -6.00
C ASP A 15 -16.55 -1.41 -6.70
N ARG A 16 -17.58 -0.57 -6.58
CA ARG A 16 -17.59 0.80 -7.11
C ARG A 16 -16.55 1.71 -6.44
N LEU A 17 -16.34 1.58 -5.13
CA LEU A 17 -15.33 2.35 -4.40
C LEU A 17 -13.92 1.98 -4.86
N ILE A 18 -13.64 0.69 -5.10
CA ILE A 18 -12.35 0.24 -5.65
C ILE A 18 -12.11 0.86 -7.03
N ILE A 19 -13.10 0.85 -7.93
CA ILE A 19 -12.96 1.40 -9.28
C ILE A 19 -12.66 2.90 -9.24
N LYS A 20 -13.27 3.63 -8.29
CA LYS A 20 -13.09 5.07 -8.12
C LYS A 20 -11.87 5.46 -7.26
N ASP A 21 -11.08 4.47 -6.84
CA ASP A 21 -9.98 4.67 -5.90
C ASP A 21 -10.38 5.42 -4.62
N GLN A 22 -11.57 5.13 -4.10
CA GLN A 22 -12.12 5.73 -2.89
C GLN A 22 -11.94 4.83 -1.69
N GLU A 23 -11.68 5.44 -0.53
CA GLU A 23 -11.40 4.70 0.70
C GLU A 23 -12.61 3.88 1.18
N ILE A 24 -12.37 2.61 1.50
CA ILE A 24 -13.40 1.69 2.02
C ILE A 24 -13.40 1.75 3.55
N LYS A 25 -14.39 2.47 4.10
CA LYS A 25 -14.70 2.54 5.53
C LYS A 25 -16.17 2.18 5.78
N VAL A 26 -16.46 1.65 6.97
CA VAL A 26 -17.83 1.28 7.36
C VAL A 26 -18.77 2.48 7.28
N GLU A 27 -18.29 3.65 7.67
CA GLU A 27 -19.03 4.92 7.68
C GLU A 27 -19.37 5.38 6.25
N VAL A 28 -18.42 5.23 5.31
CA VAL A 28 -18.60 5.58 3.89
C VAL A 28 -19.62 4.65 3.26
N VAL A 29 -19.46 3.34 3.46
CA VAL A 29 -20.38 2.32 2.94
C VAL A 29 -21.78 2.51 3.55
N ALA A 30 -21.88 2.74 4.86
CA ALA A 30 -23.14 3.03 5.55
C ALA A 30 -23.92 4.16 4.88
N LYS A 31 -23.23 5.29 4.63
CA LYS A 31 -23.80 6.45 3.96
C LYS A 31 -24.30 6.13 2.56
N LEU A 32 -23.55 5.34 1.79
CA LEU A 32 -23.90 4.99 0.40
C LEU A 32 -25.03 3.96 0.30
N VAL A 33 -25.12 3.03 1.24
CA VAL A 33 -26.21 2.04 1.28
C VAL A 33 -27.50 2.65 1.86
N GLY A 34 -27.39 3.76 2.60
CA GLY A 34 -28.53 4.40 3.27
C GLY A 34 -28.87 3.81 4.64
N TYR A 35 -27.91 3.15 5.29
CA TYR A 35 -28.07 2.60 6.64
C TYR A 35 -27.14 3.29 7.64
N SER A 36 -27.46 3.18 8.93
CA SER A 36 -26.49 3.54 9.96
C SER A 36 -25.35 2.52 10.02
N ALA A 37 -24.15 2.96 10.42
CA ALA A 37 -23.02 2.06 10.68
C ALA A 37 -23.36 1.01 11.76
N THR A 38 -24.19 1.38 12.76
CA THR A 38 -24.70 0.46 13.78
C THR A 38 -25.58 -0.64 13.17
N THR A 39 -26.44 -0.30 12.21
CA THR A 39 -27.26 -1.29 11.50
C THR A 39 -26.39 -2.27 10.74
N ILE A 40 -25.36 -1.80 10.02
CA ILE A 40 -24.40 -2.66 9.31
C ILE A 40 -23.70 -3.63 10.28
N ARG A 41 -23.26 -3.13 11.44
CA ARG A 41 -22.62 -3.96 12.49
C ARG A 41 -23.58 -5.00 13.04
N ASN A 42 -24.80 -4.60 13.42
CA ASN A 42 -25.83 -5.48 13.98
C ASN A 42 -26.27 -6.56 12.99
N LYS A 43 -26.23 -6.26 11.68
CA LYS A 43 -26.53 -7.21 10.60
C LYS A 43 -25.32 -8.08 10.21
N GLY A 44 -24.18 -7.93 10.87
CA GLY A 44 -22.97 -8.74 10.64
C GLY A 44 -22.26 -8.43 9.32
N CYS A 45 -22.57 -7.31 8.66
CA CYS A 45 -22.01 -6.96 7.35
C CYS A 45 -20.65 -6.24 7.44
N THR A 46 -20.10 -6.05 8.64
CA THR A 46 -18.75 -5.47 8.81
C THR A 46 -17.65 -6.37 8.22
N SER A 47 -17.85 -7.69 8.22
CA SER A 47 -16.87 -8.66 7.72
C SER A 47 -16.55 -8.45 6.24
N ILE A 48 -17.56 -8.33 5.38
CA ILE A 48 -17.36 -8.06 3.95
C ILE A 48 -16.64 -6.73 3.72
N ILE A 49 -17.02 -5.68 4.43
CA ILE A 49 -16.36 -4.36 4.30
C ILE A 49 -14.88 -4.47 4.68
N ASN A 50 -14.56 -5.21 5.75
CA ASN A 50 -13.17 -5.44 6.17
C ASN A 50 -12.37 -6.23 5.13
N THR A 51 -12.97 -7.27 4.51
CA THR A 51 -12.34 -8.04 3.43
C THR A 51 -11.97 -7.13 2.26
N TYR A 52 -12.92 -6.30 1.81
CA TYR A 52 -12.71 -5.35 0.72
C TYR A 52 -11.64 -4.30 1.04
N ARG A 53 -11.66 -3.76 2.27
CA ARG A 53 -10.63 -2.84 2.75
C ARG A 53 -9.24 -3.48 2.74
N GLN A 54 -9.12 -4.74 3.16
CA GLN A 54 -7.85 -5.48 3.11
C GLN A 54 -7.37 -5.68 1.68
N GLN A 55 -8.26 -6.05 0.75
CA GLN A 55 -7.92 -6.16 -0.67
C GLN A 55 -7.43 -4.82 -1.25
N GLN A 56 -8.09 -3.71 -0.93
CA GLN A 56 -7.66 -2.38 -1.34
C GLN A 56 -6.27 -2.05 -0.78
N GLN A 57 -6.00 -2.36 0.48
CA GLN A 57 -4.69 -2.14 1.09
C GLN A 57 -3.59 -2.98 0.44
N LEU A 58 -3.87 -4.24 0.11
CA LEU A 58 -2.92 -5.10 -0.62
C LEU A 58 -2.60 -4.53 -2.00
N LYS A 59 -3.62 -4.11 -2.75
CA LYS A 59 -3.43 -3.49 -4.07
C LYS A 59 -2.62 -2.19 -3.99
N TYR A 60 -2.93 -1.34 -3.01
CA TYR A 60 -2.17 -0.11 -2.77
C TYR A 60 -0.70 -0.43 -2.42
N GLY A 61 -0.48 -1.43 -1.56
CA GLY A 61 0.86 -1.90 -1.21
C GLY A 61 1.65 -2.37 -2.42
N GLN A 62 1.05 -3.22 -3.26
CA GLN A 62 1.68 -3.70 -4.50
C GLN A 62 2.05 -2.54 -5.44
N ASN A 63 1.12 -1.63 -5.69
CA ASN A 63 1.36 -0.45 -6.53
C ASN A 63 2.50 0.42 -5.97
N LEU A 64 2.54 0.59 -4.64
CA LEU A 64 3.61 1.31 -3.99
C LEU A 64 4.96 0.62 -4.24
N ILE A 65 5.06 -0.69 -4.05
CA ILE A 65 6.31 -1.43 -4.27
C ILE A 65 6.77 -1.33 -5.72
N THR A 66 5.87 -1.49 -6.70
CA THR A 66 6.23 -1.33 -8.13
C THR A 66 6.83 0.04 -8.42
N ARG A 67 6.19 1.12 -7.94
CA ARG A 67 6.71 2.49 -8.10
C ARG A 67 8.08 2.65 -7.44
N LEU A 68 8.27 2.06 -6.26
CA LEU A 68 9.53 2.14 -5.52
C LEU A 68 10.66 1.34 -6.20
N GLN A 69 10.36 0.20 -6.82
CA GLN A 69 11.33 -0.58 -7.60
C GLN A 69 11.88 0.23 -8.77
N GLU A 70 11.00 0.88 -9.54
CA GLU A 70 11.39 1.77 -10.65
C GLU A 70 12.21 2.96 -10.14
N SER A 71 11.75 3.62 -9.08
CA SER A 71 12.47 4.75 -8.48
C SER A 71 13.84 4.35 -7.93
N ALA A 72 13.96 3.16 -7.32
CA ALA A 72 15.24 2.65 -6.82
C ALA A 72 16.22 2.46 -7.97
N ASN A 73 15.81 1.76 -9.03
CA ASN A 73 16.66 1.50 -10.19
C ASN A 73 17.15 2.79 -10.83
N ASN A 74 16.23 3.74 -11.07
CA ASN A 74 16.57 5.04 -11.64
C ASN A 74 17.54 5.83 -10.75
N TYR A 75 17.36 5.79 -9.43
CA TYR A 75 18.23 6.49 -8.49
C TYR A 75 19.64 5.93 -8.51
N PHE A 76 19.80 4.60 -8.40
CA PHE A 76 21.13 3.98 -8.47
C PHE A 76 21.83 4.32 -9.79
N THR A 77 21.17 4.17 -10.94
CA THR A 77 21.76 4.51 -12.24
C THR A 77 22.21 5.97 -12.35
N ARG A 78 21.46 6.91 -11.77
CA ARG A 78 21.82 8.35 -11.79
C ARG A 78 22.99 8.71 -10.89
N HIS A 79 23.32 7.86 -9.92
CA HIS A 79 24.37 8.06 -8.93
C HIS A 79 25.50 7.03 -9.10
N GLU A 80 25.79 6.65 -10.35
CA GLU A 80 26.88 5.74 -10.70
C GLU A 80 28.24 6.27 -10.21
N GLY A 81 28.98 5.43 -9.47
CA GLY A 81 30.25 5.80 -8.86
C GLY A 81 30.14 6.60 -7.55
N GLU A 82 28.93 6.98 -7.13
CA GLU A 82 28.73 7.78 -5.91
C GLU A 82 28.35 6.92 -4.71
N ILE A 83 28.69 7.40 -3.51
CA ILE A 83 28.24 6.82 -2.25
C ILE A 83 26.82 7.32 -1.95
N ILE A 84 25.88 6.39 -1.82
CA ILE A 84 24.47 6.69 -1.55
C ILE A 84 24.19 6.59 -0.05
N GLN A 85 23.72 7.67 0.56
CA GLN A 85 23.22 7.63 1.93
C GLN A 85 21.80 7.07 1.97
N SER A 86 21.45 6.44 3.10
CA SER A 86 20.11 5.89 3.29
C SER A 86 19.05 7.00 3.25
N LYS A 87 19.35 8.17 3.82
CA LYS A 87 18.44 9.30 3.86
C LYS A 87 18.05 9.75 2.45
N ASP A 88 19.04 10.02 1.60
CA ASP A 88 18.82 10.52 0.24
C ASP A 88 17.97 9.55 -0.60
N LEU A 89 18.21 8.24 -0.44
CA LEU A 89 17.43 7.20 -1.13
C LEU A 89 15.96 7.18 -0.69
N PHE A 90 15.69 7.31 0.61
CA PHE A 90 14.30 7.32 1.12
C PHE A 90 13.60 8.67 0.89
N ASP A 91 14.35 9.77 0.82
CA ASP A 91 13.84 11.07 0.39
C ASP A 91 13.41 11.01 -1.09
N GLN A 92 14.20 10.37 -1.97
CA GLN A 92 13.80 10.11 -3.37
C GLN A 92 12.52 9.27 -3.48
N PHE A 93 12.30 8.34 -2.57
CA PHE A 93 11.10 7.50 -2.56
C PHE A 93 9.85 8.23 -2.07
N GLU A 94 10.02 9.42 -1.49
CA GLU A 94 8.97 10.18 -0.80
C GLU A 94 8.25 9.35 0.29
N VAL A 95 8.89 8.28 0.76
CA VAL A 95 8.31 7.30 1.67
C VAL A 95 9.38 6.84 2.64
N CYS A 96 9.05 6.89 3.93
CA CYS A 96 9.99 6.47 4.95
C CYS A 96 10.17 4.94 4.97
N ARG A 97 11.37 4.51 5.35
CA ARG A 97 11.76 3.10 5.50
C ARG A 97 10.76 2.28 6.31
N ASN A 98 10.17 2.87 7.35
CA ASN A 98 9.19 2.19 8.21
C ASN A 98 7.89 1.85 7.49
N THR A 99 7.43 2.69 6.56
CA THR A 99 6.24 2.41 5.75
C THR A 99 6.52 1.26 4.81
N ILE A 100 7.67 1.29 4.12
CA ILE A 100 8.09 0.21 3.21
C ILE A 100 8.19 -1.10 3.97
N ARG A 101 8.88 -1.12 5.13
CA ARG A 101 8.99 -2.31 5.99
C ARG A 101 7.64 -2.87 6.44
N ARG A 102 6.60 -2.05 6.61
CA ARG A 102 5.26 -2.53 6.98
C ARG A 102 4.50 -3.13 5.80
N VAL A 103 4.71 -2.59 4.60
CA VAL A 103 4.04 -3.03 3.37
C VAL A 103 4.72 -4.28 2.82
N ASP A 104 6.05 -4.23 2.69
CA ASP A 104 6.89 -5.32 2.19
C ASP A 104 8.25 -5.30 2.93
N PRO A 105 8.39 -6.12 3.99
CA PRO A 105 9.63 -6.24 4.73
C PRO A 105 10.82 -6.73 3.90
N ASP A 106 10.58 -7.56 2.88
CA ASP A 106 11.64 -8.19 2.11
C ASP A 106 12.18 -7.23 1.05
N PHE A 107 11.30 -6.47 0.40
CA PHE A 107 11.71 -5.36 -0.46
C PHE A 107 12.53 -4.31 0.31
N CYS A 108 12.16 -3.99 1.56
CA CYS A 108 12.95 -3.08 2.40
C CYS A 108 14.38 -3.60 2.61
N LYS A 109 14.55 -4.91 2.87
CA LYS A 109 15.88 -5.53 3.03
C LYS A 109 16.66 -5.53 1.72
N GLU A 110 15.98 -5.79 0.60
CA GLU A 110 16.60 -5.79 -0.73
C GLU A 110 17.19 -4.41 -1.06
N VAL A 111 16.41 -3.34 -0.85
CA VAL A 111 16.88 -1.96 -1.06
C VAL A 111 18.09 -1.64 -0.17
N ASP A 112 18.02 -1.99 1.11
CA ASP A 112 19.13 -1.77 2.04
C ASP A 112 20.39 -2.52 1.59
N GLN A 113 20.24 -3.79 1.18
CA GLN A 113 21.35 -4.62 0.72
C GLN A 113 21.95 -4.10 -0.59
N LYS A 114 21.10 -3.68 -1.53
CA LYS A 114 21.52 -3.07 -2.80
C LYS A 114 22.36 -1.83 -2.54
N ARG A 115 21.91 -0.93 -1.66
CA ARG A 115 22.67 0.26 -1.26
C ARG A 115 24.02 -0.09 -0.64
N VAL A 116 24.06 -1.08 0.26
CA VAL A 116 25.33 -1.53 0.86
C VAL A 116 26.29 -2.08 -0.19
N ASN A 117 25.81 -2.89 -1.13
CA ASN A 117 26.63 -3.45 -2.21
C ASN A 117 27.12 -2.35 -3.16
N TRP A 118 26.25 -1.42 -3.52
CA TRP A 118 26.59 -0.25 -4.34
C TRP A 118 27.73 0.56 -3.72
N ASN A 119 27.60 0.92 -2.44
CA ASN A 119 28.62 1.71 -1.76
C ASN A 119 29.95 0.95 -1.59
N LYS A 120 29.92 -0.39 -1.50
CA LYS A 120 31.15 -1.20 -1.52
C LYS A 120 31.83 -1.10 -2.88
N GLN A 121 31.07 -1.21 -3.98
CA GLN A 121 31.61 -1.10 -5.34
C GLN A 121 32.16 0.30 -5.63
N ALA A 122 31.41 1.36 -5.30
CA ALA A 122 31.87 2.74 -5.48
C ALA A 122 33.22 3.00 -4.78
N ARG A 123 33.41 2.48 -3.55
CA ARG A 123 34.68 2.58 -2.82
C ARG A 123 35.86 1.85 -3.46
N LEU A 124 35.62 0.83 -4.28
CA LEU A 124 36.69 0.13 -5.00
C LEU A 124 37.16 0.91 -6.24
N HIS A 125 36.36 1.87 -6.70
CA HIS A 125 36.63 2.68 -7.89
C HIS A 125 36.98 4.15 -7.55
N MET A 126 37.01 4.52 -6.25
CA MET A 126 37.55 5.79 -5.74
C MET A 126 39.05 5.67 -5.49
#